data_AF-F4YD30-F1
#
_entry.id   AF-F4YD30-F1
#
_cell.length_a   1.000
_cell.length_b   1.000
_cell.length_c   1.000
_cell.angle_alpha   90.00
_cell.angle_beta   90.00
_cell.angle_gamma   90.00
#
_symmetry.space_group_name_H-M   'P 1'
#
loop_
_entity.id
_entity.type
_entity.pdbx_description
1 polymer ?
#
loop_
_entity_poly.entity_id
_entity_poly.type
_entity_poly.pdbx_seq_one_letter_code
_entity_poly.pdbx_strand_id
1 'polypeptide(L)'
;EPLLIDEDYYARVEGREIISNLAKAAGLATMISTMRPDIDNMDEYVRNTTARAFAVVASALGIPSLLPFLKAVCKSKKSWQARHTGIKIV
;
A
#
# COMPACT_ATOMS: atom_id res chain seq x y z
N GLU A 1 9.48 6.27 -13.77
CA GLU A 1 8.88 6.72 -12.50
C GLU A 1 8.00 5.61 -11.92
N PRO A 2 7.55 5.67 -10.66
CA PRO A 2 6.63 4.69 -10.10
C PRO A 2 5.28 4.70 -10.85
N LEU A 3 4.92 3.55 -11.44
CA LEU A 3 3.78 3.43 -12.37
C LEU A 3 2.44 3.90 -11.81
N LEU A 4 2.19 3.78 -10.50
CA LEU A 4 0.89 4.12 -9.90
C LEU A 4 0.60 5.63 -9.83
N ILE A 5 1.59 6.47 -10.03
CA ILE A 5 1.48 7.94 -10.00
C ILE A 5 1.89 8.57 -11.32
N ASP A 6 2.15 7.75 -12.34
CA ASP A 6 2.50 8.19 -13.67
C ASP A 6 1.37 9.05 -14.28
N GLU A 7 1.71 10.00 -15.14
CA GLU A 7 0.74 10.83 -15.86
C GLU A 7 -0.01 10.03 -16.92
N ASP A 8 0.63 9.01 -17.52
CA ASP A 8 -0.01 8.13 -18.48
C ASP A 8 -1.00 7.18 -17.79
N TYR A 9 -2.23 7.20 -18.27
CA TYR A 9 -3.29 6.30 -17.82
C TYR A 9 -2.92 4.83 -18.01
N TYR A 10 -2.32 4.46 -19.15
CA TYR A 10 -2.00 3.07 -19.45
C TYR A 10 -0.91 2.52 -18.53
N ALA A 11 0.13 3.32 -18.25
CA ALA A 11 1.14 2.98 -17.25
C ALA A 11 0.53 2.74 -15.86
N ARG A 12 -0.45 3.57 -15.45
CA ARG A 12 -1.16 3.35 -14.17
C ARG A 12 -2.00 2.07 -14.16
N VAL A 13 -2.64 1.72 -15.27
CA VAL A 13 -3.42 0.46 -15.39
C VAL A 13 -2.48 -0.73 -15.27
N GLU A 14 -1.40 -0.74 -16.05
CA GLU A 14 -0.40 -1.81 -16.04
C GLU A 14 0.22 -1.99 -14.65
N GLY A 15 0.60 -0.89 -13.99
CA GLY A 15 1.13 -0.93 -12.62
C GLY A 15 0.15 -1.57 -11.62
N ARG A 16 -1.15 -1.30 -11.75
CA ARG A 16 -2.18 -1.94 -10.90
C ARG A 16 -2.28 -3.44 -11.18
N GLU A 17 -2.24 -3.85 -12.43
CA GLU A 17 -2.32 -5.27 -12.81
C GLU A 17 -1.10 -6.05 -12.31
N ILE A 18 0.10 -5.49 -12.45
CA ILE A 18 1.34 -6.09 -11.94
C ILE A 18 1.23 -6.33 -10.43
N ILE A 19 0.86 -5.31 -9.66
CA ILE A 19 0.75 -5.42 -8.19
C ILE A 19 -0.35 -6.40 -7.79
N SER A 20 -1.49 -6.39 -8.49
CA SER A 20 -2.60 -7.31 -8.23
C SER A 20 -2.19 -8.78 -8.43
N ASN A 21 -1.50 -9.08 -9.53
CA ASN A 21 -1.02 -10.42 -9.83
C ASN A 21 0.08 -10.85 -8.87
N LEU A 22 1.03 -9.96 -8.56
CA LEU A 22 2.06 -10.20 -7.56
C LEU A 22 1.45 -10.49 -6.19
N ALA A 23 0.44 -9.71 -5.76
CA ALA A 23 -0.21 -9.90 -4.47
C ALA A 23 -0.87 -11.29 -4.36
N LYS A 24 -1.56 -11.73 -5.42
CA LYS A 24 -2.18 -13.05 -5.49
C LYS A 24 -1.15 -14.18 -5.43
N ALA A 25 0.02 -14.00 -6.05
CA ALA A 25 1.09 -14.99 -6.04
C ALA A 25 1.88 -15.02 -4.71
N ALA A 26 2.26 -13.85 -4.18
CA ALA A 26 3.11 -13.72 -2.99
C ALA A 26 2.34 -13.86 -1.67
N GLY A 27 1.04 -13.56 -1.68
CA GLY A 27 0.17 -13.59 -0.52
C GLY A 27 0.30 -12.36 0.40
N LEU A 28 -0.74 -12.13 1.20
CA LEU A 28 -0.90 -10.92 2.00
C LEU A 28 0.24 -10.70 3.02
N ALA A 29 0.66 -11.75 3.70
CA ALA A 29 1.69 -11.67 4.74
C ALA A 29 3.02 -11.12 4.17
N THR A 30 3.43 -11.63 3.01
CA THR A 30 4.64 -11.20 2.29
C THR A 30 4.52 -9.76 1.81
N MET A 31 3.36 -9.37 1.26
CA MET A 31 3.12 -8.00 0.82
C MET A 31 3.21 -7.02 2.00
N ILE A 32 2.59 -7.35 3.14
CA ILE A 32 2.65 -6.54 4.36
C ILE A 32 4.09 -6.46 4.87
N SER A 33 4.81 -7.57 5.00
CA SER A 33 6.16 -7.56 5.56
C SER A 33 7.11 -6.71 4.73
N THR A 34 6.96 -6.75 3.40
CA THR A 34 7.82 -6.02 2.46
C THR A 34 7.58 -4.52 2.52
N MET A 35 6.33 -4.06 2.51
CA MET A 35 6.00 -2.63 2.46
C MET A 35 5.86 -1.96 3.84
N ARG A 36 5.86 -2.73 4.93
CA ARG A 36 5.68 -2.18 6.29
C ARG A 36 6.70 -1.11 6.69
N PRO A 37 8.01 -1.23 6.38
CA PRO A 37 8.98 -0.18 6.71
C PRO A 37 8.73 1.14 5.98
N ASP A 38 7.99 1.12 4.86
CA ASP A 38 7.75 2.32 4.07
C ASP A 38 6.55 3.14 4.55
N ILE A 39 5.74 2.58 5.45
CA ILE A 39 4.53 3.24 5.97
C ILE A 39 4.85 4.45 6.84
N ASP A 40 5.94 4.38 7.61
CA ASP A 40 6.46 5.47 8.44
C ASP A 40 7.74 6.11 7.90
N ASN A 41 8.02 5.91 6.61
CA ASN A 41 9.15 6.54 5.94
C ASN A 41 9.09 8.08 6.08
N MET A 42 10.25 8.72 6.28
CA MET A 42 10.33 10.18 6.39
C MET A 42 9.98 10.88 5.07
N ASP A 43 10.23 10.22 3.94
CA ASP A 43 9.88 10.71 2.62
C ASP A 43 8.38 10.53 2.33
N GLU A 44 7.70 11.63 2.03
CA GLU A 44 6.29 11.61 1.64
C GLU A 44 6.05 10.89 0.32
N TYR A 45 6.97 10.99 -0.63
CA TYR A 45 6.84 10.34 -1.93
C TYR A 45 6.77 8.82 -1.79
N VAL A 46 7.63 8.25 -0.94
CA VAL A 46 7.64 6.82 -0.60
C VAL A 46 6.33 6.42 0.09
N ARG A 47 5.85 7.21 1.06
CA ARG A 47 4.58 6.92 1.74
C ARG A 47 3.38 6.98 0.80
N ASN A 48 3.34 7.96 -0.10
CA ASN A 48 2.24 8.15 -1.05
C ASN A 48 2.16 7.00 -2.06
N THR A 49 3.30 6.54 -2.58
CA THR A 49 3.35 5.38 -3.48
C THR A 49 3.00 4.09 -2.76
N THR A 50 3.51 3.90 -1.54
CA THR A 50 3.19 2.76 -0.66
C THR A 50 1.70 2.68 -0.34
N ALA A 51 1.05 3.80 -0.03
CA ALA A 51 -0.38 3.82 0.27
C ALA A 51 -1.21 3.34 -0.93
N ARG A 52 -0.89 3.81 -2.14
CA ARG A 52 -1.55 3.38 -3.38
C ARG A 52 -1.32 1.91 -3.66
N ALA A 53 -0.11 1.39 -3.43
CA ALA A 53 0.20 -0.03 -3.59
C ALA A 53 -0.63 -0.90 -2.64
N PHE A 54 -0.73 -0.54 -1.35
CA PHE A 54 -1.56 -1.27 -0.39
C PHE A 54 -3.04 -1.27 -0.74
N ALA A 55 -3.57 -0.17 -1.30
CA ALA A 55 -4.96 -0.14 -1.77
C ALA A 55 -5.19 -1.17 -2.89
N VAL A 56 -4.26 -1.31 -3.84
CA VAL A 56 -4.32 -2.35 -4.89
C VAL A 56 -4.25 -3.75 -4.29
N VAL A 57 -3.36 -3.98 -3.32
CA VAL A 57 -3.26 -5.26 -2.61
C VAL A 57 -4.56 -5.62 -1.89
N ALA A 58 -5.19 -4.65 -1.22
CA ALA A 58 -6.48 -4.84 -0.56
C ALA A 58 -7.57 -5.26 -1.56
N SER A 59 -7.64 -4.61 -2.72
CA SER A 59 -8.57 -4.98 -3.77
C SER A 59 -8.30 -6.37 -4.36
N ALA A 60 -7.03 -6.77 -4.48
CA ALA A 60 -6.63 -8.05 -5.07
C ALA A 60 -6.87 -9.26 -4.15
N LEU A 61 -6.65 -9.09 -2.84
CA LEU A 61 -6.72 -10.16 -1.84
C LEU A 61 -7.96 -10.10 -0.93
N GLY A 62 -8.76 -9.04 -1.08
CA GLY A 62 -9.98 -8.80 -0.30
C GLY A 62 -9.74 -7.84 0.86
N ILE A 63 -10.48 -6.72 0.86
CA ILE A 63 -10.39 -5.65 1.86
C ILE A 63 -10.47 -6.15 3.31
N PRO A 64 -11.38 -7.09 3.68
CA PRO A 64 -11.49 -7.56 5.07
C PRO A 64 -10.18 -8.14 5.62
N SER A 65 -9.37 -8.75 4.76
CA SER A 65 -8.09 -9.37 5.17
C SER A 65 -7.04 -8.32 5.61
N LEU A 66 -7.11 -7.09 5.08
CA LEU A 66 -6.17 -6.01 5.40
C LEU A 66 -6.64 -5.18 6.62
N LEU A 67 -7.91 -5.25 7.02
CA LEU A 67 -8.47 -4.44 8.11
C LEU A 67 -7.71 -4.55 9.45
N PRO A 68 -7.27 -5.73 9.92
CA PRO A 68 -6.51 -5.83 11.16
C PRO A 68 -5.20 -5.02 11.10
N PHE A 69 -4.52 -5.07 9.96
CA PHE A 69 -3.31 -4.30 9.71
C PHE A 69 -3.58 -2.80 9.68
N LEU A 70 -4.58 -2.35 8.91
CA LEU A 70 -4.95 -0.93 8.84
C LEU A 70 -5.36 -0.39 10.20
N LYS A 71 -6.12 -1.15 11.00
CA LYS A 71 -6.47 -0.76 12.36
C LYS A 71 -5.24 -0.54 13.24
N ALA A 72 -4.21 -1.38 13.10
CA ALA A 72 -2.96 -1.23 13.85
C ALA A 72 -2.16 0.01 13.39
N VAL A 73 -2.07 0.23 12.07
CA VAL A 73 -1.34 1.36 11.48
C VAL A 73 -2.02 2.70 11.79
N CYS A 74 -3.33 2.82 11.55
CA CYS A 74 -4.10 4.04 11.79
C CYS A 74 -4.15 4.43 13.28
N LYS A 75 -4.00 3.46 14.19
CA LYS A 75 -3.96 3.68 15.64
C LYS A 75 -2.54 3.74 16.22
N SER A 76 -1.51 3.71 15.38
CA SER A 76 -0.12 3.74 15.84
C SER A 76 0.15 5.00 16.65
N LYS A 77 0.56 4.86 17.92
CA LYS A 77 1.01 5.99 18.75
C LYS A 77 2.48 6.36 18.51
N LYS A 78 3.23 5.50 17.82
CA LYS A 78 4.68 5.63 17.65
C LYS A 78 5.07 6.62 16.55
N SER A 79 4.33 6.61 15.43
CA SER A 79 4.63 7.43 14.25
C SER A 79 3.35 8.07 13.74
N TRP A 80 3.38 9.39 13.54
CA TRP A 80 2.26 10.10 12.93
C TRP A 80 2.22 9.85 11.42
N GLN A 81 3.38 9.63 10.79
CA GLN A 81 3.52 9.24 9.41
C GLN A 81 2.79 7.91 9.16
N ALA A 82 2.98 6.93 10.04
CA ALA A 82 2.24 5.67 9.97
C ALA A 82 0.73 5.90 10.01
N ARG A 83 0.24 6.72 10.94
CA ARG A 83 -1.20 7.02 11.04
C ARG A 83 -1.72 7.66 9.76
N HIS A 84 -1.01 8.67 9.26
CA HIS A 84 -1.39 9.40 8.06
C HIS A 84 -1.39 8.48 6.82
N THR A 85 -0.33 7.71 6.60
CA THR A 85 -0.27 6.74 5.50
C THR A 85 -1.35 5.67 5.63
N GLY A 86 -1.59 5.16 6.84
CA GLY A 86 -2.67 4.20 7.10
C GLY A 86 -4.05 4.73 6.71
N ILE A 87 -4.33 6.00 7.04
CA ILE A 87 -5.57 6.66 6.63
C ILE A 87 -5.62 6.84 5.12
N LYS A 88 -4.51 7.18 4.46
CA LYS A 88 -4.44 7.33 2.99
C LYS A 88 -4.59 6.01 2.20
N ILE A 89 -4.44 4.86 2.84
CA ILE A 89 -4.72 3.56 2.21
C ILE A 89 -6.24 3.33 2.07
N VAL A 90 -7.05 3.94 2.95
CA VAL A 90 -8.52 3.87 2.96
C VAL A 90 -9.10 4.86 1.96
#